data_AF-A0A964BXL3-F1
#
_entry.id   AF-A0A964BXL3-F1
#
_cell.length_a   1.000
_cell.length_b   1.000
_cell.length_c   1.000
_cell.angle_alpha   90.00
_cell.angle_beta   90.00
_cell.angle_gamma   90.00
#
_symmetry.space_group_name_H-M   'P 1'
#
loop_
_entity.id
_entity.type
_entity.pdbx_description
1 polymer ?
#
loop_
_entity_poly.entity_id
_entity_poly.type
_entity_poly.pdbx_seq_one_letter_code
_entity_poly.pdbx_strand_id
1 'polypeptide(L)' 'MWLLMIKCSAESWTLNSKAFKVIADKYPATPLSSKKMKGDGERIMEYQLENVNDVEDFMDECLTLEGFTATFESL' A
#
# COMPACT_ATOMS: atom_id res chain seq x y z
N MET A 1 -11.31 -13.09 -0.81
CA MET A 1 -10.36 -12.11 -1.37
C MET A 1 -10.32 -10.91 -0.46
N TRP A 2 -9.20 -10.22 -0.41
CA TRP A 2 -8.96 -9.12 0.52
C TRP A 2 -8.51 -7.88 -0.25
N LEU A 3 -9.00 -6.73 0.18
CA LEU A 3 -8.59 -5.41 -0.31
C LEU A 3 -7.63 -4.79 0.69
N LEU A 4 -6.39 -4.59 0.28
CA LEU A 4 -5.39 -3.84 1.03
C LEU A 4 -5.35 -2.39 0.50
N MET A 5 -5.67 -1.45 1.37
CA MET A 5 -5.56 -0.02 1.12
C MET A 5 -4.32 0.55 1.81
N ILE A 6 -3.41 1.12 1.04
CA ILE A 6 -2.20 1.79 1.53
C ILE A 6 -2.29 3.28 1.24
N LYS A 7 -2.02 4.11 2.24
CA LYS A 7 -2.03 5.57 2.14
C LYS A 7 -0.67 6.13 2.57
N CYS A 8 -0.21 7.15 1.88
CA CYS A 8 1.00 7.88 2.26
C CYS A 8 0.93 9.34 1.81
N SER A 9 1.68 10.22 2.46
CA SER A 9 1.82 11.62 2.03
C SER A 9 2.65 11.73 0.73
N ALA A 10 2.58 12.88 0.05
CA ALA A 10 3.42 13.13 -1.13
C ALA A 10 4.92 13.08 -0.81
N GLU A 11 5.30 13.56 0.37
CA GLU A 11 6.69 13.58 0.85
C GLU A 11 7.19 12.16 1.12
N SER A 12 6.44 11.39 1.91
CA SER A 12 6.74 9.98 2.19
C SER A 12 6.81 9.14 0.92
N TRP A 13 5.91 9.39 -0.05
CA TRP A 13 5.99 8.73 -1.36
C TRP A 13 7.28 9.07 -2.10
N THR A 14 7.69 10.35 -2.10
CA THR A 14 8.92 10.77 -2.79
C THR A 14 10.16 10.10 -2.19
N LEU A 15 10.20 9.95 -0.87
CA LEU A 15 11.31 9.33 -0.14
C LEU A 15 11.30 7.80 -0.25
N ASN A 16 10.14 7.16 -0.06
CA ASN A 16 10.05 5.71 0.15
C ASN A 16 9.45 4.94 -1.04
N SER A 17 9.02 5.60 -2.13
CA SER A 17 8.39 4.91 -3.28
C SER A 17 9.23 3.80 -3.91
N LYS A 18 10.57 3.93 -3.88
CA LYS A 18 11.46 2.86 -4.36
C LYS A 18 11.39 1.62 -3.46
N ALA A 19 11.51 1.82 -2.14
CA ALA A 19 11.41 0.74 -1.16
C ALA A 19 10.01 0.09 -1.19
N PHE A 20 8.97 0.91 -1.25
CA PHE A 20 7.59 0.45 -1.38
C PHE A 20 7.38 -0.46 -2.60
N LYS A 21 7.89 -0.06 -3.78
CA LYS A 21 7.76 -0.89 -4.99
C LYS A 21 8.46 -2.23 -4.86
N VAL A 22 9.59 -2.29 -4.16
CA VAL A 22 10.29 -3.56 -3.89
C VAL A 22 9.48 -4.44 -2.96
N ILE A 23 8.84 -3.87 -1.93
CA ILE A 23 7.93 -4.61 -1.04
C ILE A 23 6.74 -5.14 -1.85
N ALA A 24 6.07 -4.27 -2.62
CA ALA A 24 4.90 -4.64 -3.40
C ALA A 24 5.16 -5.76 -4.44
N ASP A 25 6.38 -5.85 -4.98
CA ASP A 25 6.78 -6.88 -5.95
C ASP A 25 6.96 -8.27 -5.30
N LYS A 26 7.15 -8.36 -3.98
CA LYS A 26 7.29 -9.64 -3.25
C LYS A 26 5.96 -10.39 -3.13
N TYR A 27 4.85 -9.67 -3.14
CA TYR A 27 3.53 -10.23 -2.85
C TYR A 27 2.77 -10.48 -4.14
N PRO A 28 1.98 -11.56 -4.22
CA PRO A 28 1.09 -11.85 -5.35
C PRO A 28 -0.15 -10.91 -5.33
N ALA A 29 0.09 -9.61 -5.28
CA ALA A 29 -0.92 -8.58 -5.14
C ALA A 29 -1.30 -8.01 -6.52
N THR A 30 -2.61 -7.94 -6.80
CA THR A 30 -3.12 -7.29 -8.01
C THR A 30 -3.39 -5.81 -7.71
N PRO A 31 -2.69 -4.86 -8.37
CA PRO A 31 -2.97 -3.44 -8.19
C PRO A 31 -4.33 -3.10 -8.79
N LEU A 32 -5.27 -2.66 -7.96
CA LEU A 32 -6.61 -2.26 -8.39
C LEU A 32 -6.65 -0.78 -8.79
N SER A 33 -6.02 0.08 -8.00
CA SER A 33 -6.10 1.53 -8.19
C SER A 33 -4.95 2.25 -7.50
N SER A 34 -4.52 3.36 -8.08
CA SER A 34 -3.61 4.30 -7.41
C SER A 34 -4.05 5.72 -7.71
N LYS A 35 -4.46 6.44 -6.67
CA LYS A 35 -5.03 7.79 -6.77
C LYS A 35 -4.17 8.75 -5.96
N LYS A 36 -3.81 9.86 -6.59
CA LYS A 36 -3.24 11.02 -5.91
C LYS A 36 -4.39 11.97 -5.57
N MET A 37 -4.59 12.25 -4.29
CA MET A 37 -5.60 13.19 -3.83
C MET A 37 -5.20 14.62 -4.20
N LYS A 38 -6.15 15.40 -4.73
CA LYS A 38 -5.96 16.83 -5.01
C LYS A 38 -6.21 17.61 -3.72
N GLY A 39 -5.19 18.27 -3.20
CA GLY A 39 -5.20 18.94 -1.90
C GLY A 39 -3.88 18.65 -1.19
N ASP A 40 -3.89 17.71 -0.27
CA ASP A 40 -2.77 17.33 0.61
C ASP A 40 -1.67 16.51 -0.09
N GLY A 41 -1.88 16.12 -1.35
CA GLY A 41 -0.91 15.35 -2.13
C GLY A 41 -0.78 13.89 -1.69
N GLU A 42 -1.60 13.45 -0.74
CA GLU A 42 -1.70 12.07 -0.30
C GLU A 42 -1.97 11.12 -1.48
N ARG A 43 -1.39 9.93 -1.39
CA ARG A 43 -1.54 8.88 -2.36
C ARG A 43 -2.22 7.69 -1.70
N ILE A 44 -3.31 7.24 -2.29
CA ILE A 44 -4.04 6.04 -1.90
C ILE A 44 -3.80 4.98 -2.97
N MET A 45 -3.44 3.78 -2.55
CA MET A 45 -3.16 2.65 -3.41
C MET A 45 -3.94 1.45 -2.90
N GLU A 46 -4.58 0.76 -3.82
CA GLU A 46 -5.50 -0.34 -3.54
C GLU A 46 -4.96 -1.60 -4.22
N TYR A 47 -4.80 -2.66 -3.44
CA TYR A 47 -4.28 -3.95 -3.88
C TYR A 47 -5.25 -5.05 -3.49
N GLN A 48 -5.40 -6.03 -4.36
CA GLN A 48 -6.18 -7.23 -4.09
C GLN A 48 -5.25 -8.41 -3.86
N LEU A 49 -5.49 -9.13 -2.77
CA LEU A 49 -4.77 -10.36 -2.42
C LEU A 49 -5.76 -11.49 -2.12
N GLU A 50 -5.36 -12.73 -2.38
CA GLU A 50 -6.21 -13.89 -2.12
C GLU A 50 -6.10 -14.38 -0.67
N ASN A 51 -4.90 -14.34 -0.09
CA ASN A 51 -4.58 -14.84 1.23
C ASN A 51 -4.47 -13.71 2.24
N VAL A 52 -5.05 -13.88 3.43
CA VAL A 52 -4.97 -12.89 4.52
C VAL A 52 -3.55 -12.78 5.07
N ASN A 53 -2.78 -13.88 5.10
CA ASN A 53 -1.40 -13.85 5.59
C ASN A 53 -0.54 -12.92 4.72
N ASP A 54 -0.68 -13.00 3.39
CA ASP A 54 0.03 -12.12 2.46
C ASP A 54 -0.37 -10.65 2.65
N VAL A 55 -1.62 -10.38 3.04
CA VAL A 55 -2.12 -9.03 3.35
C VAL A 55 -1.47 -8.49 4.61
N GLU A 56 -1.41 -9.31 5.67
CA GLU A 56 -0.82 -8.94 6.95
C GLU A 56 0.69 -8.70 6.81
N ASP A 57 1.41 -9.59 6.12
CA ASP A 57 2.85 -9.43 5.86
C ASP A 57 3.14 -8.19 5.00
N PHE A 58 2.38 -7.98 3.92
CA PHE A 58 2.54 -6.80 3.06
C PHE A 58 2.21 -5.50 3.83
N MET A 59 1.17 -5.53 4.66
CA MET A 59 0.82 -4.42 5.54
C MET A 59 1.94 -4.11 6.53
N ASP A 60 2.49 -5.11 7.23
CA ASP A 60 3.56 -4.92 8.22
C ASP A 60 4.81 -4.30 7.56
N GLU A 61 5.25 -4.85 6.42
CA GLU A 61 6.37 -4.27 5.67
C GLU A 61 6.08 -2.84 5.21
N CYS A 62 4.85 -2.53 4.77
CA CYS A 62 4.48 -1.17 4.39
C CYS A 62 4.53 -0.19 5.57
N LEU A 63 4.12 -0.63 6.77
CA LEU A 63 4.12 0.19 7.98
C LEU A 63 5.53 0.49 8.48
N THR A 64 6.56 -0.24 8.03
CA THR A 64 7.97 0.12 8.30
C THR A 64 8.40 1.38 7.55
N LEU A 65 7.68 1.79 6.50
CA LEU A 65 7.98 2.99 5.73
C LEU A 65 7.39 4.22 6.41
N GLU A 66 8.23 5.21 6.73
CA GLU A 66 7.77 6.40 7.45
C GLU A 66 6.70 7.17 6.66
N GLY A 67 5.57 7.43 7.34
CA GLY A 67 4.39 8.11 6.80
C GLY A 67 3.56 7.27 5.84
N PHE A 68 3.75 5.95 5.82
CA PHE A 68 2.81 5.00 5.23
C PHE A 68 1.85 4.50 6.30
N THR A 69 0.60 4.31 5.89
CA THR A 69 -0.45 3.66 6.67
C THR A 69 -1.13 2.64 5.78
N ALA A 70 -1.63 1.58 6.37
CA ALA A 70 -2.29 0.51 5.65
C ALA A 70 -3.48 0.00 6.45
N THR A 71 -4.53 -0.41 5.75
CA THR A 71 -5.73 -1.05 6.30
C THR A 71 -6.24 -2.06 5.29
N PHE A 72 -6.84 -3.15 5.73
CA PHE A 72 -7.44 -4.12 4.82
C PHE A 72 -8.86 -4.51 5.23
N GLU A 73 -9.63 -4.94 4.24
CA GLU A 73 -11.01 -5.40 4.39
C GLU A 73 -11.30 -6.60 3.48
N SER A 74 -12.30 -7.40 3.83
CA SER A 74 -12.76 -8.49 2.98
C SER A 74 -13.55 -7.93 1.77
N LEU A 75 -13.24 -8.40 0.56
CA LEU A 75 -13.96 -8.08 -0.68
C LEU A 75 -15.22 -8.92 -0.86
#